data_AF-G1WF34-F1
#
_entry.id   AF-G1WF34-F1
#
_cell.length_a   1.000
_cell.length_b   1.000
_cell.length_c   1.000
_cell.angle_alpha   90.00
_cell.angle_beta   90.00
_cell.angle_gamma   90.00
#
_symmetry.space_group_name_H-M   'P 1'
#
loop_
_entity.id
_entity.type
_entity.pdbx_description
1 polymer ?
#
loop_
_entity_poly.entity_id
_entity_poly.type
_entity_poly.pdbx_seq_one_letter_code
_entity_poly.pdbx_strand_id
1 'polypeptide(L)'
;MKMKHIAFILSLILISTTSFCCKSQKNFNFLNIQNRTSSLIFTDGEATLLPYFSGENATNLYTVYFLGRTEREREYWDVYNKNGFWKGKDSEQMHIYTKDIERYINANIKQYYIFAIAIEKRMIKETAENEFLPNSGAVYKTYLLTDGKWIVTDSFNVQETPKETAEYLINILNKRSNGEVKLLRDSLAEGSIASCVRNGKQYVIDGFILNLPSIDEEDFKFEKRNDTLYITPLTYFTLDGTTLIVQKGIRVINLRESIIIGIKQETTDDTPAAWLDFSSERSRLIRNIKQKYNLWTSQEQEDYLYRYHWPTIKDLSIQFQKTFYDKIIENQIDYKECCPEYIEQAKQYLAMKKESVISFEQLHAYPQIKGRTITISYRKKQKSRHIVIVETFK
;
A
#
# COMPACT_ATOMS: atom_id res chain seq x y z
N MET A 1 13.66 27.86 -27.97
CA MET A 1 14.43 27.84 -26.71
C MET A 1 14.91 26.41 -26.52
N LYS A 2 16.23 26.22 -26.38
CA LYS A 2 16.96 24.97 -26.62
C LYS A 2 16.62 23.87 -25.60
N MET A 3 16.19 22.70 -26.07
CA MET A 3 16.28 21.45 -25.31
C MET A 3 17.71 20.92 -25.41
N LYS A 4 18.32 20.57 -24.28
CA LYS A 4 19.67 20.01 -24.18
C LYS A 4 19.57 18.48 -24.21
N HIS A 5 20.31 17.87 -25.14
CA HIS A 5 20.58 16.44 -25.21
C HIS A 5 21.59 16.01 -24.14
N ILE A 6 21.53 14.76 -23.68
CA ILE A 6 22.68 14.02 -23.15
C ILE A 6 22.72 12.65 -23.85
N ALA A 7 23.82 12.41 -24.56
CA ALA A 7 24.11 11.29 -25.44
C ALA A 7 24.59 10.04 -24.68
N PHE A 8 24.37 8.85 -25.25
CA PHE A 8 25.02 7.61 -24.81
C PHE A 8 25.66 6.90 -26.01
N ILE A 9 26.90 6.45 -25.86
CA ILE A 9 27.73 5.78 -26.87
C ILE A 9 27.54 4.27 -26.75
N LEU A 10 27.28 3.56 -27.86
CA LEU A 10 27.30 2.09 -27.89
C LEU A 10 27.94 1.56 -29.19
N SER A 11 28.92 0.68 -29.00
CA SER A 11 29.70 -0.02 -30.02
C SER A 11 28.94 -1.24 -30.56
N LEU A 12 28.81 -1.34 -31.89
CA LEU A 12 28.19 -2.45 -32.63
C LEU A 12 29.03 -3.74 -32.57
N ILE A 13 28.36 -4.87 -32.34
CA ILE A 13 28.76 -6.16 -32.94
C ILE A 13 27.53 -6.77 -33.63
N LEU A 14 27.71 -7.04 -34.92
CA LEU A 14 26.72 -7.47 -35.91
C LEU A 14 26.90 -8.97 -36.16
N ILE A 15 25.89 -9.82 -35.89
CA ILE A 15 25.75 -11.10 -36.61
C ILE A 15 24.25 -11.38 -36.84
N SER A 16 23.92 -11.51 -38.12
CA SER A 16 22.63 -11.93 -38.66
C SER A 16 22.51 -13.46 -38.68
N THR A 17 21.29 -13.98 -38.55
CA THR A 17 20.63 -14.80 -39.59
C THR A 17 19.28 -15.33 -39.11
N THR A 18 18.43 -15.54 -40.11
CA THR A 18 16.98 -15.74 -40.12
C THR A 18 16.52 -17.12 -39.66
N SER A 19 15.33 -17.20 -39.07
CA SER A 19 14.34 -18.23 -39.46
C SER A 19 12.94 -17.84 -38.98
N PHE A 20 12.01 -17.75 -39.94
CA PHE A 20 10.58 -17.54 -39.77
C PHE A 20 9.93 -18.92 -39.65
N CYS A 21 9.56 -19.31 -38.44
CA CYS A 21 8.65 -20.42 -38.19
C CYS A 21 7.90 -20.12 -36.89
N CYS A 22 6.59 -20.38 -36.88
CA CYS A 22 5.63 -20.12 -35.80
C CYS A 22 6.29 -19.87 -34.44
N LYS A 23 6.54 -18.60 -34.09
CA LYS A 23 7.01 -18.26 -32.76
C LYS A 23 5.85 -18.47 -31.81
N SER A 24 5.83 -19.65 -31.17
CA SER A 24 5.46 -19.68 -29.77
C SER A 24 6.09 -18.44 -29.13
N GLN A 25 5.27 -17.65 -28.46
CA GLN A 25 5.71 -16.41 -27.83
C GLN A 25 6.76 -16.83 -26.79
N LYS A 26 8.03 -16.85 -27.18
CA LYS A 26 9.17 -17.14 -26.30
C LYS A 26 8.93 -16.26 -25.08
N ASN A 27 8.86 -16.85 -23.90
CA ASN A 27 8.62 -16.12 -22.66
C ASN A 27 9.76 -15.09 -22.52
N PHE A 28 9.50 -13.84 -22.89
CA PHE A 28 10.51 -12.80 -22.93
C PHE A 28 10.76 -12.34 -21.50
N ASN A 29 11.98 -12.47 -21.01
CA ASN A 29 12.34 -12.01 -19.68
C ASN A 29 12.97 -10.61 -19.74
N PHE A 30 12.19 -9.57 -19.41
CA PHE A 30 12.68 -8.18 -19.37
C PHE A 30 13.69 -7.92 -18.23
N LEU A 31 13.76 -8.81 -17.22
CA LEU A 31 14.75 -8.74 -16.12
C LEU A 31 16.09 -9.40 -16.47
N ASN A 32 16.30 -9.90 -17.70
CA ASN A 32 17.58 -10.47 -18.07
C ASN A 32 18.67 -9.39 -18.05
N ILE A 33 19.63 -9.53 -17.14
CA ILE A 33 20.72 -8.56 -16.93
C ILE A 33 21.60 -8.37 -18.17
N GLN A 34 21.72 -9.39 -19.04
CA GLN A 34 22.50 -9.29 -20.28
C GLN A 34 21.88 -8.34 -21.31
N ASN A 35 20.58 -8.08 -21.20
CA ASN A 35 19.85 -7.20 -22.11
C ASN A 35 19.72 -5.77 -21.56
N ARG A 36 20.28 -5.50 -20.38
CA ARG A 36 20.17 -4.20 -19.72
C ARG A 36 21.18 -3.22 -20.32
N THR A 37 20.70 -2.03 -20.68
CA THR A 37 21.51 -0.98 -21.31
C THR A 37 21.78 0.22 -20.40
N SER A 38 21.14 0.29 -19.23
CA SER A 38 21.38 1.34 -18.22
C SER A 38 21.50 0.78 -16.80
N SER A 39 22.14 1.52 -15.90
CA SER A 39 22.02 1.29 -14.44
C SER A 39 20.61 1.63 -13.93
N LEU A 40 20.35 1.35 -12.64
CA LEU A 40 19.06 1.60 -12.03
C LEU A 40 19.04 3.05 -11.57
N ILE A 41 18.12 3.82 -12.13
CA ILE A 41 17.95 5.26 -11.86
C ILE A 41 16.49 5.60 -11.56
N PHE A 42 16.14 6.88 -11.37
CA PHE A 42 14.78 7.32 -11.09
C PHE A 42 14.20 8.10 -12.27
N THR A 43 12.88 8.04 -12.41
CA THR A 43 12.14 8.98 -13.25
C THR A 43 12.45 10.42 -12.83
N ASP A 44 12.44 11.34 -13.80
CA ASP A 44 12.72 12.76 -13.56
C ASP A 44 11.48 13.59 -13.88
N GLY A 45 11.23 14.63 -13.09
CA GLY A 45 10.10 15.55 -13.26
C GLY A 45 8.71 14.98 -12.94
N GLU A 46 8.62 13.75 -12.41
CA GLU A 46 7.36 13.10 -11.99
C GLU A 46 7.09 13.32 -10.50
N ALA A 47 5.81 13.37 -10.11
CA ALA A 47 5.40 13.55 -8.71
C ALA A 47 5.75 12.36 -7.81
N THR A 48 5.86 11.16 -8.39
CA THR A 48 6.32 9.95 -7.69
C THR A 48 7.55 9.40 -8.40
N LEU A 49 8.68 9.39 -7.69
CA LEU A 49 9.93 8.86 -8.22
C LEU A 49 9.86 7.33 -8.33
N LEU A 50 10.11 6.82 -9.52
CA LEU A 50 10.13 5.39 -9.80
C LEU A 50 11.54 4.92 -10.13
N PRO A 51 12.07 3.94 -9.38
CA PRO A 51 13.25 3.22 -9.81
C PRO A 51 12.97 2.53 -11.15
N TYR A 52 13.87 2.67 -12.12
CA TYR A 52 13.79 2.02 -13.41
C TYR A 52 15.16 1.69 -14.02
N PHE A 53 15.17 0.80 -15.00
CA PHE A 53 16.29 0.64 -15.93
C PHE A 53 15.79 0.41 -17.36
N SER A 54 16.64 0.73 -18.33
CA SER A 54 16.39 0.49 -19.75
C SER A 54 17.09 -0.78 -20.22
N GLY A 55 16.50 -1.43 -21.20
CA GLY A 55 17.05 -2.61 -21.83
C GLY A 55 16.64 -2.76 -23.28
N GLU A 56 17.36 -3.63 -23.96
CA GLU A 56 17.22 -3.90 -25.37
C GLU A 56 17.41 -5.38 -25.63
N ASN A 57 16.50 -5.95 -26.42
CA ASN A 57 16.67 -7.31 -26.94
C ASN A 57 16.56 -7.30 -28.46
N ALA A 58 16.61 -8.48 -29.08
CA ALA A 58 16.59 -8.62 -30.54
C ALA A 58 15.37 -7.95 -31.20
N THR A 59 14.25 -7.80 -30.50
CA THR A 59 12.99 -7.32 -31.08
C THR A 59 12.42 -6.06 -30.44
N ASN A 60 12.87 -5.67 -29.24
CA ASN A 60 12.28 -4.57 -28.48
C ASN A 60 13.33 -3.66 -27.84
N LEU A 61 13.00 -2.38 -27.77
CA LEU A 61 13.51 -1.45 -26.76
C LEU A 61 12.50 -1.39 -25.62
N TYR A 62 12.95 -1.36 -24.37
CA TYR A 62 12.06 -1.37 -23.22
C TYR A 62 12.64 -0.68 -22.00
N THR A 63 11.74 -0.26 -21.12
CA THR A 63 12.06 0.25 -19.78
C THR A 63 11.33 -0.57 -18.74
N VAL A 64 12.05 -1.00 -17.71
CA VAL A 64 11.50 -1.75 -16.57
C VAL A 64 11.36 -0.81 -15.38
N TYR A 65 10.14 -0.69 -14.84
CA TYR A 65 9.81 0.16 -13.71
C TYR A 65 9.48 -0.67 -12.47
N PHE A 66 9.93 -0.18 -11.31
CA PHE A 66 9.65 -0.76 -10.01
C PHE A 66 8.69 0.15 -9.24
N LEU A 67 7.42 -0.25 -9.17
CA LEU A 67 6.39 0.50 -8.46
C LEU A 67 6.15 -0.10 -7.07
N GLY A 68 6.40 0.68 -6.01
CA GLY A 68 6.12 0.25 -4.64
C GLY A 68 4.65 -0.17 -4.45
N ARG A 69 4.44 -1.35 -3.87
CA ARG A 69 3.09 -1.90 -3.64
C ARG A 69 2.29 -1.10 -2.61
N THR A 70 2.98 -0.47 -1.66
CA THR A 70 2.41 0.38 -0.62
C THR A 70 2.79 1.84 -0.86
N GLU A 71 2.07 2.77 -0.23
CA GLU A 71 2.41 4.20 -0.25
C GLU A 71 3.78 4.44 0.36
N ARG A 72 4.07 3.84 1.50
CA ARG A 72 5.40 3.86 2.15
C ARG A 72 6.54 3.49 1.19
N GLU A 73 6.40 2.43 0.40
CA GLU A 73 7.45 2.02 -0.56
C GLU A 73 7.54 2.96 -1.78
N ARG A 74 6.47 3.68 -2.11
CA ARG A 74 6.51 4.72 -3.15
C ARG A 74 7.18 5.98 -2.63
N GLU A 75 6.84 6.41 -1.42
CA GLU A 75 7.42 7.57 -0.73
C GLU A 75 8.86 7.33 -0.29
N TYR A 76 9.30 6.08 -0.18
CA TYR A 76 10.69 5.76 0.21
C TYR A 76 11.71 6.40 -0.74
N TRP A 77 11.36 6.55 -2.01
CA TRP A 77 12.22 7.14 -3.04
C TRP A 77 12.10 8.65 -3.15
N ASP A 78 11.15 9.28 -2.44
CA ASP A 78 10.96 10.72 -2.44
C ASP A 78 12.18 11.43 -1.82
N VAL A 79 12.74 12.39 -2.56
CA VAL A 79 13.89 13.20 -2.14
C VAL A 79 13.57 14.06 -0.91
N TYR A 80 12.30 14.36 -0.66
CA TYR A 80 11.85 15.14 0.50
C TYR A 80 11.52 14.26 1.71
N ASN A 81 11.49 12.94 1.56
CA ASN A 81 11.23 12.03 2.67
C ASN A 81 12.43 11.92 3.60
N LYS A 82 12.33 12.52 4.78
CA LYS A 82 13.38 12.54 5.81
C LYS A 82 13.74 11.16 6.37
N ASN A 83 12.92 10.14 6.10
CA ASN A 83 13.15 8.74 6.48
C ASN A 83 13.29 7.81 5.27
N GLY A 84 13.37 8.37 4.06
CA GLY A 84 13.51 7.63 2.81
C GLY A 84 14.97 7.33 2.43
N PHE A 85 15.15 6.81 1.23
CA PHE A 85 16.45 6.47 0.64
C PHE A 85 17.43 7.65 0.70
N TRP A 86 16.93 8.87 0.48
CA TRP A 86 17.75 10.08 0.37
C TRP A 86 18.17 10.69 1.69
N LYS A 87 17.78 10.10 2.84
CA LYS A 87 18.20 10.59 4.15
C LYS A 87 19.74 10.66 4.23
N GLY A 88 20.26 11.87 4.39
CA GLY A 88 21.70 12.14 4.46
C GLY A 88 22.46 11.95 3.15
N LYS A 89 21.77 11.88 2.01
CA LYS A 89 22.36 11.75 0.67
C LYS A 89 22.04 12.98 -0.18
N ASP A 90 22.97 13.34 -1.04
CA ASP A 90 22.80 14.38 -2.06
C ASP A 90 22.07 13.79 -3.28
N SER A 91 20.82 14.21 -3.52
CA SER A 91 20.02 13.72 -4.65
C SER A 91 20.56 14.19 -6.01
N GLU A 92 21.34 15.27 -6.05
CA GLU A 92 21.97 15.74 -7.29
C GLU A 92 23.11 14.82 -7.76
N GLN A 93 23.68 14.03 -6.83
CA GLN A 93 24.72 13.05 -7.12
C GLN A 93 24.17 11.64 -7.28
N MET A 94 22.99 11.49 -7.88
CA MET A 94 22.33 10.19 -8.03
C MET A 94 23.24 9.06 -8.55
N HIS A 95 24.13 9.36 -9.51
CA HIS A 95 24.99 8.38 -10.18
C HIS A 95 25.88 7.58 -9.22
N ILE A 96 26.29 8.15 -8.07
CA ILE A 96 27.13 7.43 -7.08
C ILE A 96 26.34 6.38 -6.28
N TYR A 97 25.01 6.51 -6.22
CA TYR A 97 24.15 5.63 -5.41
C TYR A 97 23.48 4.50 -6.22
N THR A 98 23.76 4.39 -7.52
CA THR A 98 23.13 3.40 -8.41
C THR A 98 23.23 1.95 -7.90
N LYS A 99 24.37 1.57 -7.31
CA LYS A 99 24.56 0.24 -6.69
C LYS A 99 23.73 0.03 -5.43
N ASP A 100 23.53 1.07 -4.64
CA ASP A 100 22.74 1.00 -3.40
C ASP A 100 21.25 0.88 -3.70
N ILE A 101 20.78 1.62 -4.72
CA ILE A 101 19.41 1.52 -5.23
C ILE A 101 19.16 0.09 -5.73
N GLU A 102 20.07 -0.45 -6.54
CA GLU A 102 19.96 -1.82 -7.05
C GLU A 102 19.97 -2.87 -5.93
N ARG A 103 20.83 -2.70 -4.92
CA ARG A 103 20.87 -3.58 -3.75
C ARG A 103 19.54 -3.55 -2.99
N TYR A 104 18.98 -2.36 -2.77
CA TYR A 104 17.71 -2.20 -2.07
C TYR A 104 16.56 -2.87 -2.83
N ILE A 105 16.44 -2.60 -4.13
CA ILE A 105 15.38 -3.18 -4.98
C ILE A 105 15.49 -4.70 -5.01
N ASN A 106 16.70 -5.25 -5.15
CA ASN A 106 16.89 -6.70 -5.16
C ASN A 106 16.53 -7.36 -3.81
N ALA A 107 16.89 -6.71 -2.69
CA ALA A 107 16.55 -7.20 -1.35
C ALA A 107 15.03 -7.14 -1.08
N ASN A 108 14.34 -6.14 -1.62
CA ASN A 108 12.93 -5.86 -1.36
C ASN A 108 12.01 -6.16 -2.54
N ILE A 109 12.46 -6.95 -3.53
CA ILE A 109 11.78 -7.12 -4.83
C ILE A 109 10.30 -7.56 -4.72
N LYS A 110 9.95 -8.31 -3.67
CA LYS A 110 8.57 -8.74 -3.37
C LYS A 110 7.64 -7.58 -3.01
N GLN A 111 8.17 -6.46 -2.57
CA GLN A 111 7.43 -5.25 -2.21
C GLN A 111 7.10 -4.36 -3.41
N TYR A 112 7.52 -4.75 -4.62
CA TYR A 112 7.32 -4.00 -5.85
C TYR A 112 6.39 -4.73 -6.82
N TYR A 113 5.61 -3.97 -7.57
CA TYR A 113 5.08 -4.39 -8.86
C TYR A 113 6.13 -4.06 -9.93
N ILE A 114 6.41 -5.02 -10.81
CA ILE A 114 7.44 -4.86 -11.83
C ILE A 114 6.75 -4.77 -13.18
N PHE A 115 6.90 -3.61 -13.82
CA PHE A 115 6.34 -3.33 -15.14
C PHE A 115 7.45 -3.24 -16.18
N ALA A 116 7.15 -3.60 -17.42
CA ALA A 116 7.99 -3.30 -18.57
C ALA A 116 7.15 -2.56 -19.61
N ILE A 117 7.59 -1.40 -20.07
CA ILE A 117 6.98 -0.69 -21.20
C ILE A 117 7.93 -0.89 -22.39
N ALA A 118 7.44 -1.50 -23.46
CA ALA A 118 8.27 -1.90 -24.59
C ALA A 118 7.69 -1.44 -25.93
N ILE A 119 8.59 -1.05 -26.83
CA ILE A 119 8.31 -0.78 -28.24
C ILE A 119 9.09 -1.74 -29.12
N GLU A 120 8.44 -2.25 -30.16
CA GLU A 120 9.09 -3.14 -31.10
C GLU A 120 10.04 -2.34 -32.01
N LYS A 121 11.26 -2.82 -32.21
CA LYS A 121 12.28 -2.10 -33.01
C LYS A 121 11.84 -1.82 -34.45
N ARG A 122 10.98 -2.66 -35.02
CA ARG A 122 10.39 -2.41 -36.36
C ARG A 122 9.48 -1.17 -36.41
N MET A 123 9.03 -0.68 -35.26
CA MET A 123 8.18 0.51 -35.14
C MET A 123 8.98 1.80 -34.93
N ILE A 124 10.30 1.73 -34.88
CA ILE A 124 11.18 2.90 -34.79
C ILE A 124 12.07 2.95 -36.04
N LYS A 125 12.46 4.16 -36.41
CA LYS A 125 13.52 4.41 -37.39
C LYS A 125 14.72 4.96 -36.64
N GLU A 126 15.84 4.27 -36.77
CA GLU A 126 17.12 4.83 -36.36
C GLU A 126 17.42 6.04 -37.24
N THR A 127 17.75 7.16 -36.60
CA THR A 127 18.33 8.31 -37.29
C THR A 127 19.84 8.32 -37.08
N ALA A 128 20.56 9.17 -37.82
CA ALA A 128 21.93 9.49 -37.42
C ALA A 128 21.89 10.10 -36.01
N GLU A 129 22.90 9.80 -35.18
CA GLU A 129 23.12 10.34 -33.82
C GLU A 129 22.38 9.68 -32.64
N ASN A 130 22.26 8.34 -32.60
CA ASN A 130 21.74 7.58 -31.44
C ASN A 130 20.32 7.98 -31.01
N GLU A 131 19.58 8.61 -31.91
CA GLU A 131 18.19 8.95 -31.73
C GLU A 131 17.33 7.96 -32.54
N PHE A 132 16.15 7.65 -31.99
CA PHE A 132 15.16 6.86 -32.69
C PHE A 132 13.87 7.65 -32.79
N LEU A 133 13.32 7.69 -34.00
CA LEU A 133 12.03 8.29 -34.25
C LEU A 133 10.98 7.18 -34.37
N PRO A 134 9.96 7.17 -33.50
CA PRO A 134 8.83 6.27 -33.66
C PRO A 134 8.12 6.52 -35.00
N ASN A 135 7.75 5.45 -35.69
CA ASN A 135 6.90 5.51 -36.87
C ASN A 135 5.53 6.12 -36.53
N SER A 136 4.86 6.68 -37.53
CA SER A 136 3.45 7.07 -37.39
C SER A 136 2.62 5.85 -36.97
N GLY A 137 1.96 5.92 -35.81
CA GLY A 137 1.21 4.80 -35.25
C GLY A 137 2.04 3.81 -34.43
N ALA A 138 3.28 4.14 -34.04
CA ALA A 138 4.05 3.33 -33.11
C ALA A 138 3.31 3.19 -31.76
N VAL A 139 3.38 2.00 -31.18
CA VAL A 139 2.64 1.64 -29.96
C VAL A 139 3.62 1.08 -28.93
N TYR A 140 3.55 1.63 -27.72
CA TYR A 140 4.11 1.00 -26.53
C TYR A 140 3.16 -0.06 -25.99
N LYS A 141 3.71 -1.21 -25.63
CA LYS A 141 3.01 -2.26 -24.90
C LYS A 141 3.51 -2.28 -23.46
N THR A 142 2.59 -2.25 -22.53
CA THR A 142 2.88 -2.34 -21.10
C THR A 142 2.66 -3.76 -20.63
N TYR A 143 3.68 -4.33 -19.99
CA TYR A 143 3.70 -5.66 -19.42
C TYR A 143 3.81 -5.57 -17.91
N LEU A 144 3.15 -6.48 -17.20
CA LEU A 144 3.28 -6.68 -15.76
C LEU A 144 3.83 -8.07 -15.50
N LEU A 145 4.81 -8.18 -14.60
CA LEU A 145 5.28 -9.47 -14.11
C LEU A 145 4.30 -10.01 -13.06
N THR A 146 3.69 -11.16 -13.32
CA THR A 146 2.79 -11.87 -12.41
C THR A 146 3.14 -13.35 -12.42
N ASP A 147 3.39 -13.94 -11.24
CA ASP A 147 3.75 -15.35 -11.07
C ASP A 147 4.87 -15.84 -12.00
N GLY A 148 5.90 -14.99 -12.16
CA GLY A 148 7.06 -15.28 -13.00
C GLY A 148 6.81 -15.16 -14.51
N LYS A 149 5.63 -14.67 -14.94
CA LYS A 149 5.26 -14.49 -16.34
C LYS A 149 4.95 -13.03 -16.65
N TRP A 150 5.35 -12.59 -17.83
CA TRP A 150 5.03 -11.26 -18.33
C TRP A 150 3.71 -11.30 -19.10
N ILE A 151 2.77 -10.46 -18.67
CA ILE A 151 1.46 -10.35 -19.29
C ILE A 151 1.26 -8.92 -19.80
N VAL A 152 0.74 -8.78 -21.02
CA VAL A 152 0.38 -7.48 -21.56
C VAL A 152 -0.85 -6.97 -20.81
N THR A 153 -0.74 -5.79 -20.21
CA THR A 153 -1.81 -5.19 -19.41
C THR A 153 -2.42 -3.96 -20.05
N ASP A 154 -1.68 -3.29 -20.94
CA ASP A 154 -2.15 -2.10 -21.64
C ASP A 154 -1.27 -1.80 -22.87
N SER A 155 -1.72 -0.86 -23.70
CA SER A 155 -0.93 -0.31 -24.80
C SER A 155 -1.38 1.10 -25.17
N PHE A 156 -0.44 1.96 -25.56
CA PHE A 156 -0.73 3.34 -25.95
C PHE A 156 0.13 3.79 -27.13
N ASN A 157 -0.38 4.74 -27.90
CA ASN A 157 0.40 5.36 -28.97
C ASN A 157 1.53 6.19 -28.38
N VAL A 158 2.70 6.23 -29.02
CA VAL A 158 3.82 7.05 -28.53
C VAL A 158 3.45 8.54 -28.37
N GLN A 159 2.53 9.05 -29.19
CA GLN A 159 2.03 10.44 -29.08
C GLN A 159 1.13 10.67 -27.85
N GLU A 160 0.63 9.59 -27.25
CA GLU A 160 -0.20 9.58 -26.04
C GLU A 160 0.60 9.12 -24.81
N THR A 161 1.93 9.24 -24.85
CA THR A 161 2.79 8.82 -23.75
C THR A 161 2.35 9.52 -22.45
N PRO A 162 2.11 8.76 -21.36
CA PRO A 162 1.72 9.33 -20.09
C PRO A 162 2.76 10.34 -19.59
N LYS A 163 2.28 11.46 -19.02
CA LYS A 163 3.15 12.46 -18.40
C LYS A 163 3.65 12.01 -17.02
N GLU A 164 2.84 11.25 -16.30
CA GLU A 164 3.15 10.69 -14.98
C GLU A 164 3.13 9.16 -15.09
N THR A 165 4.31 8.54 -15.13
CA THR A 165 4.45 7.09 -15.31
C THR A 165 3.88 6.35 -14.10
N ALA A 166 4.15 6.81 -12.89
CA ALA A 166 3.61 6.21 -11.66
C ALA A 166 2.08 6.18 -11.65
N GLU A 167 1.43 7.30 -11.99
CA GLU A 167 -0.03 7.39 -12.04
C GLU A 167 -0.59 6.45 -13.12
N TYR A 168 0.05 6.40 -14.28
CA TYR A 168 -0.31 5.48 -15.36
C TYR A 168 -0.28 4.01 -14.91
N LEU A 169 0.81 3.57 -14.27
CA LEU A 169 0.96 2.20 -13.80
C LEU A 169 -0.04 1.86 -12.68
N ILE A 170 -0.29 2.79 -11.76
CA ILE A 170 -1.35 2.65 -10.74
C ILE A 170 -2.72 2.50 -11.42
N ASN A 171 -3.00 3.30 -12.45
CA ASN A 171 -4.25 3.24 -13.20
C ASN A 171 -4.42 1.91 -13.94
N ILE A 172 -3.36 1.29 -14.45
CA ILE A 172 -3.41 -0.06 -15.02
C ILE A 172 -3.82 -1.09 -13.96
N LEU A 173 -3.24 -1.02 -12.76
CA LEU A 173 -3.62 -1.91 -11.64
C LEU A 173 -5.10 -1.71 -11.25
N ASN A 174 -5.56 -0.46 -11.25
CA ASN A 174 -6.95 -0.10 -10.98
C ASN A 174 -7.91 -0.55 -12.10
N LYS A 175 -7.49 -0.48 -13.37
CA LYS A 175 -8.28 -0.94 -14.52
C LYS A 175 -8.37 -2.45 -14.57
N ARG A 176 -7.27 -3.16 -14.31
CA ARG A 176 -7.24 -4.63 -14.28
C ARG A 176 -8.08 -5.18 -13.14
N SER A 177 -7.99 -4.58 -11.96
CA SER A 177 -8.92 -4.92 -10.87
C SER A 177 -10.38 -4.69 -11.27
N ASN A 178 -10.69 -3.63 -12.04
CA ASN A 178 -12.04 -3.41 -12.58
C ASN A 178 -12.44 -4.36 -13.74
N GLY A 179 -11.50 -4.84 -14.55
CA GLY A 179 -11.72 -5.77 -15.67
C GLY A 179 -11.91 -7.21 -15.23
N GLU A 180 -11.14 -7.67 -14.24
CA GLU A 180 -11.35 -8.97 -13.60
C GLU A 180 -12.64 -8.97 -12.75
N VAL A 181 -13.06 -7.83 -12.20
CA VAL A 181 -14.41 -7.62 -11.64
C VAL A 181 -15.52 -7.79 -12.69
N LYS A 182 -15.23 -7.55 -13.98
CA LYS A 182 -16.19 -7.75 -15.08
C LYS A 182 -16.28 -9.22 -15.54
N LEU A 183 -15.18 -9.98 -15.50
CA LEU A 183 -15.18 -11.43 -15.77
C LEU A 183 -15.83 -12.26 -14.65
N LEU A 184 -15.66 -11.85 -13.38
CA LEU A 184 -16.38 -12.43 -12.24
C LEU A 184 -17.89 -12.17 -12.31
N ARG A 185 -18.30 -11.08 -12.95
CA ARG A 185 -19.70 -10.68 -13.16
C ARG A 185 -20.50 -11.71 -13.94
N ASP A 186 -19.85 -12.38 -14.89
CA ASP A 186 -20.50 -13.33 -15.78
C ASP A 186 -20.54 -14.75 -15.16
N SER A 187 -19.56 -15.12 -14.34
CA SER A 187 -19.55 -16.39 -13.60
C SER A 187 -20.49 -16.43 -12.38
N LEU A 188 -20.94 -15.28 -11.89
CA LEU A 188 -21.82 -15.15 -10.71
C LEU A 188 -23.33 -15.17 -11.05
N ALA A 189 -23.69 -15.37 -12.32
CA ALA A 189 -25.07 -15.52 -12.75
C ALA A 189 -25.74 -16.80 -12.18
N GLU A 190 -24.94 -17.79 -11.76
CA GLU A 190 -25.43 -19.06 -11.24
C GLU A 190 -25.11 -19.28 -9.75
N GLY A 191 -26.16 -19.14 -8.93
CA GLY A 191 -26.45 -20.09 -7.85
C GLY A 191 -25.63 -20.17 -6.56
N SER A 192 -24.46 -19.55 -6.40
CA SER A 192 -23.64 -19.76 -5.18
C SER A 192 -23.68 -18.60 -4.17
N ILE A 193 -24.08 -18.91 -2.93
CA ILE A 193 -23.94 -18.03 -1.76
C ILE A 193 -22.47 -18.05 -1.33
N ALA A 194 -21.80 -16.91 -1.44
CA ALA A 194 -20.43 -16.64 -0.98
C ALA A 194 -19.35 -17.51 -1.64
N SER A 195 -19.08 -17.27 -2.92
CA SER A 195 -17.77 -17.61 -3.48
C SER A 195 -16.75 -16.58 -3.00
N CYS A 196 -15.89 -16.95 -2.05
CA CYS A 196 -14.63 -16.26 -1.84
C CYS A 196 -13.78 -16.51 -3.08
N VAL A 197 -13.76 -15.56 -4.01
CA VAL A 197 -12.90 -15.64 -5.19
C VAL A 197 -11.79 -14.64 -4.99
N ARG A 198 -10.64 -15.14 -4.53
CA ARG A 198 -9.41 -14.35 -4.42
C ARG A 198 -8.97 -13.96 -5.83
N ASN A 199 -8.98 -12.66 -6.10
CA ASN A 199 -8.21 -12.09 -7.19
C ASN A 199 -7.41 -10.90 -6.64
N GLY A 200 -6.25 -11.21 -6.08
CA GLY A 200 -5.46 -10.25 -5.31
C GLY A 200 -6.12 -9.92 -3.96
N LYS A 201 -6.55 -8.66 -3.79
CA LYS A 201 -6.80 -8.00 -2.50
C LYS A 201 -8.28 -7.66 -2.19
N GLN A 202 -9.23 -8.31 -2.87
CA GLN A 202 -10.66 -8.00 -2.76
C GLN A 202 -11.47 -9.17 -2.19
N TYR A 203 -12.39 -8.89 -1.28
CA TYR A 203 -13.27 -9.87 -0.66
C TYR A 203 -14.72 -9.60 -1.05
N VAL A 204 -15.43 -10.60 -1.58
CA VAL A 204 -16.83 -10.45 -2.03
C VAL A 204 -17.79 -11.24 -1.14
N ILE A 205 -18.73 -10.54 -0.51
CA ILE A 205 -19.75 -11.11 0.38
C ILE A 205 -21.13 -10.76 -0.15
N ASP A 206 -21.82 -11.70 -0.77
CA ASP A 206 -23.15 -11.52 -1.38
C ASP A 206 -23.29 -10.27 -2.29
N GLY A 207 -22.18 -9.86 -2.93
CA GLY A 207 -22.09 -8.69 -3.80
C GLY A 207 -21.72 -7.38 -3.09
N PHE A 208 -21.32 -7.43 -1.82
CA PHE A 208 -20.49 -6.40 -1.21
C PHE A 208 -19.02 -6.73 -1.45
N ILE A 209 -18.22 -5.75 -1.86
CA ILE A 209 -16.78 -5.91 -2.08
C ILE A 209 -16.05 -5.12 -1.01
N LEU A 210 -15.21 -5.77 -0.23
CA LEU A 210 -14.27 -5.14 0.69
C LEU A 210 -12.90 -5.09 0.01
N ASN A 211 -12.37 -3.90 -0.23
CA ASN A 211 -11.06 -3.73 -0.86
C ASN A 211 -9.98 -3.58 0.21
N LEU A 212 -9.06 -4.52 0.30
CA LEU A 212 -7.98 -4.55 1.30
C LEU A 212 -6.61 -4.36 0.61
N PRO A 213 -6.33 -3.18 0.00
CA PRO A 213 -5.28 -2.96 -1.00
C PRO A 213 -3.84 -3.12 -0.49
N SER A 214 -3.61 -3.39 0.79
CA SER A 214 -2.30 -3.50 1.44
C SER A 214 -2.03 -4.87 2.09
N ILE A 215 -2.94 -5.83 1.98
CA ILE A 215 -3.01 -6.95 2.92
C ILE A 215 -2.62 -8.29 2.25
N ASP A 216 -1.69 -9.02 2.87
CA ASP A 216 -1.32 -10.39 2.48
C ASP A 216 -2.32 -11.40 3.08
N GLU A 217 -2.40 -12.61 2.51
CA GLU A 217 -3.38 -13.63 2.93
C GLU A 217 -3.22 -14.08 4.39
N GLU A 218 -2.01 -13.92 4.92
CA GLU A 218 -1.63 -14.30 6.27
C GLU A 218 -2.02 -13.24 7.32
N ASP A 219 -2.40 -12.03 6.89
CA ASP A 219 -2.70 -10.92 7.78
C ASP A 219 -4.10 -11.00 8.39
N PHE A 220 -5.01 -11.77 7.81
CA PHE A 220 -6.37 -11.92 8.31
C PHE A 220 -6.89 -13.35 8.17
N LYS A 221 -7.54 -13.82 9.23
CA LYS A 221 -8.35 -15.03 9.19
C LYS A 221 -9.79 -14.67 8.86
N PHE A 222 -10.35 -15.37 7.88
CA PHE A 222 -11.74 -15.22 7.48
C PHE A 222 -12.53 -16.46 7.90
N GLU A 223 -13.57 -16.26 8.71
CA GLU A 223 -14.47 -17.35 9.11
C GLU A 223 -15.92 -16.96 8.82
N LYS A 224 -16.60 -17.77 8.01
CA LYS A 224 -18.03 -17.62 7.79
C LYS A 224 -18.81 -18.49 8.78
N ARG A 225 -19.77 -17.88 9.48
CA ARG A 225 -20.74 -18.59 10.32
C ARG A 225 -22.13 -18.00 10.04
N ASN A 226 -23.01 -18.79 9.41
CA ASN A 226 -24.34 -18.35 8.98
C ASN A 226 -24.25 -17.08 8.10
N ASP A 227 -24.93 -16.00 8.50
CA ASP A 227 -24.97 -14.69 7.85
C ASP A 227 -23.86 -13.73 8.35
N THR A 228 -22.88 -14.24 9.10
CA THR A 228 -21.77 -13.45 9.66
C THR A 228 -20.45 -13.85 9.02
N LEU A 229 -19.68 -12.85 8.60
CA LEU A 229 -18.27 -12.97 8.28
C LEU A 229 -17.45 -12.41 9.45
N TYR A 230 -16.64 -13.26 10.06
CA TYR A 230 -15.61 -12.86 11.00
C TYR A 230 -14.32 -12.62 10.22
N ILE A 231 -13.74 -11.45 10.46
CA ILE A 231 -12.44 -11.03 9.94
C ILE A 231 -11.56 -10.82 11.17
N THR A 232 -10.63 -11.72 11.40
CA THR A 232 -9.71 -11.61 12.54
C THR A 232 -8.34 -11.18 12.03
N PRO A 233 -7.88 -9.95 12.31
CA PRO A 233 -6.48 -9.58 12.10
C PRO A 233 -5.55 -10.58 12.80
N LEU A 234 -4.57 -11.08 12.05
CA LEU A 234 -3.46 -11.91 12.51
C LEU A 234 -2.17 -11.09 12.66
N THR A 235 -2.14 -9.89 12.09
CA THR A 235 -1.06 -8.90 12.20
C THR A 235 -1.62 -7.55 12.66
N TYR A 236 -0.79 -6.50 12.66
CA TYR A 236 -1.19 -5.14 13.08
C TYR A 236 -2.09 -4.42 12.05
N PHE A 237 -2.35 -5.02 10.88
CA PHE A 237 -3.25 -4.44 9.89
C PHE A 237 -4.70 -4.50 10.37
N THR A 238 -5.43 -3.42 10.16
CA THR A 238 -6.85 -3.30 10.52
C THR A 238 -7.67 -2.96 9.28
N LEU A 239 -9.00 -2.96 9.42
CA LEU A 239 -9.92 -2.52 8.37
C LEU A 239 -9.98 -0.98 8.25
N ASP A 240 -9.06 -0.23 8.87
CA ASP A 240 -9.09 1.23 8.89
C ASP A 240 -9.09 1.86 7.50
N GLY A 241 -9.99 2.82 7.31
CA GLY A 241 -10.16 3.55 6.05
C GLY A 241 -10.60 2.68 4.87
N THR A 242 -10.83 1.38 5.08
CA THR A 242 -11.20 0.45 4.02
C THR A 242 -12.53 0.85 3.39
N THR A 243 -12.61 0.74 2.06
CA THR A 243 -13.85 0.99 1.33
C THR A 243 -14.64 -0.30 1.14
N LEU A 244 -15.89 -0.27 1.62
CA LEU A 244 -16.92 -1.22 1.26
C LEU A 244 -17.65 -0.72 0.00
N ILE A 245 -17.66 -1.55 -1.05
CA ILE A 245 -18.30 -1.26 -2.33
C ILE A 245 -19.55 -2.12 -2.49
N VAL A 246 -20.66 -1.49 -2.84
CA VAL A 246 -21.95 -2.14 -3.08
C VAL A 246 -22.13 -2.39 -4.57
N GLN A 247 -22.31 -3.65 -4.98
CA GLN A 247 -22.55 -3.98 -6.39
C GLN A 247 -23.94 -3.52 -6.88
N LYS A 248 -24.05 -3.29 -8.20
CA LYS A 248 -25.33 -2.97 -8.86
C LYS A 248 -26.35 -4.09 -8.59
N GLY A 249 -27.61 -3.70 -8.38
CA GLY A 249 -28.70 -4.64 -8.09
C GLY A 249 -28.87 -4.98 -6.60
N ILE A 250 -28.01 -4.42 -5.73
CA ILE A 250 -28.19 -4.46 -4.28
C ILE A 250 -28.70 -3.11 -3.81
N ARG A 251 -29.79 -3.12 -3.05
CA ARG A 251 -30.30 -1.93 -2.36
C ARG A 251 -30.00 -2.06 -0.87
N VAL A 252 -29.00 -1.33 -0.38
CA VAL A 252 -28.72 -1.23 1.06
C VAL A 252 -29.85 -0.46 1.73
N ILE A 253 -30.50 -1.07 2.72
CA ILE A 253 -31.49 -0.43 3.56
C ILE A 253 -30.76 0.36 4.64
N ASN A 254 -29.97 -0.36 5.45
CA ASN A 254 -29.23 0.17 6.59
C ASN A 254 -27.82 -0.42 6.59
N LEU A 255 -26.82 0.41 6.86
CA LEU A 255 -25.49 -0.01 7.27
C LEU A 255 -25.17 0.66 8.60
N ARG A 256 -24.81 -0.14 9.60
CA ARG A 256 -24.32 0.35 10.89
C ARG A 256 -22.89 -0.10 11.07
N GLU A 257 -21.98 0.85 11.27
CA GLU A 257 -20.64 0.58 11.78
C GLU A 257 -20.63 0.92 13.28
N SER A 258 -20.19 -0.02 14.10
CA SER A 258 -19.94 0.15 15.53
C SER A 258 -18.48 -0.20 15.82
N ILE A 259 -17.80 0.63 16.60
CA ILE A 259 -16.43 0.40 17.04
C ILE A 259 -16.32 0.57 18.55
N ILE A 260 -15.46 -0.23 19.15
CA ILE A 260 -15.00 -0.08 20.53
C ILE A 260 -13.56 0.39 20.45
N ILE A 261 -13.29 1.56 21.02
CA ILE A 261 -11.98 2.21 21.00
C ILE A 261 -11.40 2.13 22.42
N GLY A 262 -10.19 1.60 22.56
CA GLY A 262 -9.41 1.69 23.79
C GLY A 262 -8.18 2.58 23.60
N ILE A 263 -7.39 2.70 24.66
CA ILE A 263 -6.11 3.40 24.65
C ILE A 263 -5.01 2.42 25.04
N LYS A 264 -3.99 2.31 24.19
CA LYS A 264 -2.72 1.69 24.57
C LYS A 264 -1.72 2.76 24.98
N GLN A 265 -0.87 2.44 25.93
CA GLN A 265 0.13 3.34 26.45
C GLN A 265 1.47 2.65 26.62
N GLU A 266 2.50 3.31 26.12
CA GLU A 266 3.91 2.95 26.29
C GLU A 266 4.50 3.70 27.48
N THR A 267 5.39 3.04 28.21
CA THR A 267 6.08 3.61 29.38
C THR A 267 7.56 3.77 29.11
N THR A 268 8.23 2.71 28.68
CA THR A 268 9.62 2.72 28.19
C THR A 268 9.68 1.96 26.88
N ASP A 269 10.78 2.11 26.15
CA ASP A 269 11.08 1.38 24.91
C ASP A 269 11.12 -0.14 25.08
N ASP A 270 11.48 -0.63 26.26
CA ASP A 270 11.56 -2.07 26.56
C ASP A 270 10.25 -2.69 27.07
N THR A 271 9.20 -1.89 27.30
CA THR A 271 7.92 -2.37 27.84
C THR A 271 6.83 -2.40 26.76
N PRO A 272 6.19 -3.55 26.50
CA PRO A 272 5.06 -3.61 25.58
C PRO A 272 3.94 -2.66 26.03
N ALA A 273 3.33 -1.96 25.07
CA ALA A 273 2.24 -1.04 25.34
C ALA A 273 1.08 -1.74 26.08
N ALA A 274 0.68 -1.17 27.20
CA ALA A 274 -0.40 -1.69 28.04
C ALA A 274 -1.73 -1.02 27.72
N TRP A 275 -2.84 -1.74 27.90
CA TRP A 275 -4.16 -1.14 27.82
C TRP A 275 -4.44 -0.31 29.07
N LEU A 276 -4.90 0.92 28.88
CA LEU A 276 -5.55 1.66 29.94
C LEU A 276 -6.94 1.08 30.21
N ASP A 277 -7.41 1.25 31.44
CA ASP A 277 -8.78 0.92 31.85
C ASP A 277 -9.77 1.95 31.30
N PHE A 278 -9.82 2.02 29.98
CA PHE A 278 -10.66 2.90 29.20
C PHE A 278 -11.20 2.16 27.97
N SER A 279 -12.47 2.42 27.69
CA SER A 279 -13.08 2.07 26.42
C SER A 279 -14.22 3.03 26.11
N SER A 280 -14.36 3.38 24.84
CA SER A 280 -15.48 4.16 24.33
C SER A 280 -16.09 3.46 23.13
N GLU A 281 -17.42 3.36 23.10
CA GLU A 281 -18.14 2.83 21.93
C GLU A 281 -18.67 3.98 21.08
N ARG A 282 -18.52 3.85 19.76
CA ARG A 282 -19.09 4.78 18.78
C ARG A 282 -19.80 4.00 17.70
N SER A 283 -20.97 4.49 17.26
CA SER A 283 -21.71 3.90 16.15
C SER A 283 -22.21 4.93 15.15
N ARG A 284 -22.28 4.53 13.87
CA ARG A 284 -22.73 5.34 12.74
C ARG A 284 -23.68 4.52 11.89
N LEU A 285 -24.92 5.00 11.77
CA LEU A 285 -25.96 4.42 10.93
C LEU A 285 -26.10 5.24 9.64
N ILE A 286 -25.91 4.61 8.50
CA ILE A 286 -26.17 5.18 7.18
C ILE A 286 -27.32 4.43 6.53
N ARG A 287 -28.26 5.17 5.94
CA ARG A 287 -29.39 4.63 5.18
C ARG A 287 -29.18 4.83 3.69
N ASN A 288 -29.65 3.89 2.87
CA ASN A 288 -29.68 4.00 1.41
C ASN A 288 -28.30 4.30 0.77
N ILE A 289 -27.25 3.60 1.19
CA ILE A 289 -25.92 3.70 0.55
C ILE A 289 -26.05 3.33 -0.93
N LYS A 290 -25.57 4.22 -1.80
CA LYS A 290 -25.70 4.04 -3.25
C LYS A 290 -24.62 3.11 -3.82
N GLN A 291 -23.36 3.26 -3.43
CA GLN A 291 -22.25 2.52 -4.05
C GLN A 291 -21.04 2.27 -3.16
N LYS A 292 -20.65 3.20 -2.28
CA LYS A 292 -19.43 3.07 -1.46
C LYS A 292 -19.66 3.56 -0.04
N TYR A 293 -18.94 2.96 0.90
CA TYR A 293 -18.87 3.36 2.30
C TYR A 293 -17.44 3.21 2.79
N ASN A 294 -16.89 4.27 3.39
CA ASN A 294 -15.55 4.24 3.99
C ASN A 294 -15.71 3.98 5.48
N LEU A 295 -15.03 2.92 5.95
CA LEU A 295 -14.91 2.63 7.38
C LEU A 295 -14.14 3.75 8.07
N TRP A 296 -14.40 3.92 9.36
CA TRP A 296 -13.66 4.93 10.09
C TRP A 296 -12.15 4.62 10.13
N THR A 297 -11.37 5.68 10.22
CA THR A 297 -9.92 5.66 10.34
C THR A 297 -9.47 5.80 11.80
N SER A 298 -8.24 5.42 12.10
CA SER A 298 -7.60 5.72 13.40
C SER A 298 -7.56 7.22 13.71
N GLN A 299 -7.27 8.08 12.73
CA GLN A 299 -7.26 9.54 12.92
C GLN A 299 -8.63 10.06 13.37
N GLU A 300 -9.72 9.59 12.75
CA GLU A 300 -11.08 9.96 13.16
C GLU A 300 -11.43 9.49 14.58
N GLN A 301 -10.73 8.48 15.12
CA GLN A 301 -10.88 8.05 16.51
C GLN A 301 -10.09 8.93 17.47
N GLU A 302 -8.86 9.28 17.11
CA GLU A 302 -8.08 10.21 17.91
C GLU A 302 -8.80 11.54 18.08
N ASP A 303 -9.29 12.12 16.98
CA ASP A 303 -10.06 13.37 17.00
C ASP A 303 -11.33 13.26 17.86
N TYR A 304 -12.00 12.11 17.81
CA TYR A 304 -13.19 11.83 18.61
C TYR A 304 -12.85 11.72 20.09
N LEU A 305 -11.84 10.93 20.45
CA LEU A 305 -11.42 10.78 21.84
C LEU A 305 -10.88 12.09 22.41
N TYR A 306 -10.11 12.84 21.61
CA TYR A 306 -9.61 14.16 22.01
C TYR A 306 -10.77 15.12 22.31
N ARG A 307 -11.80 15.15 21.46
CA ARG A 307 -12.93 16.07 21.62
C ARG A 307 -13.84 15.71 22.79
N TYR A 308 -14.10 14.42 23.01
CA TYR A 308 -15.18 13.98 23.92
C TYR A 308 -14.68 13.31 25.20
N HIS A 309 -13.46 12.78 25.21
CA HIS A 309 -12.95 11.92 26.29
C HIS A 309 -11.57 12.33 26.82
N TRP A 310 -10.96 13.39 26.28
CA TRP A 310 -9.60 13.81 26.62
C TRP A 310 -9.33 13.98 28.11
N PRO A 311 -10.17 14.68 28.91
CA PRO A 311 -9.89 14.85 30.34
C PRO A 311 -9.78 13.51 31.08
N THR A 312 -10.71 12.58 30.82
CA THR A 312 -10.72 11.26 31.46
C THR A 312 -9.50 10.43 31.04
N ILE A 313 -9.19 10.41 29.74
CA ILE A 313 -8.06 9.62 29.24
C ILE A 313 -6.74 10.19 29.76
N LYS A 314 -6.58 11.52 29.74
CA LYS A 314 -5.40 12.20 30.28
C LYS A 314 -5.17 11.84 31.75
N ASP A 315 -6.23 11.81 32.55
CA ASP A 315 -6.13 11.50 33.98
C ASP A 315 -5.69 10.05 34.22
N LEU A 316 -6.34 9.10 33.54
CA LEU A 316 -5.98 7.68 33.60
C LEU A 316 -4.55 7.45 33.14
N SER A 317 -4.16 8.10 32.04
CA SER A 317 -2.84 7.95 31.44
C SER A 317 -1.72 8.50 32.32
N ILE A 318 -1.91 9.67 32.92
CA ILE A 318 -0.96 10.25 33.87
C ILE A 318 -0.85 9.38 35.12
N GLN A 319 -1.98 8.89 35.65
CA GLN A 319 -1.96 7.99 36.79
C GLN A 319 -1.21 6.68 36.49
N PHE A 320 -1.42 6.13 35.30
CA PHE A 320 -0.72 4.93 34.83
C PHE A 320 0.80 5.14 34.79
N GLN A 321 1.28 6.19 34.13
CA GLN A 321 2.71 6.48 34.06
C GLN A 321 3.32 6.82 35.42
N LYS A 322 2.62 7.59 36.27
CA LYS A 322 3.09 7.88 37.62
C LYS A 322 3.31 6.60 38.42
N THR A 323 2.33 5.70 38.40
CA THR A 323 2.42 4.40 39.08
C THR A 323 3.61 3.58 38.58
N PHE A 324 3.92 3.64 37.28
CA PHE A 324 5.07 2.96 36.71
C PHE A 324 6.40 3.61 37.13
N TYR A 325 6.53 4.94 37.01
CA TYR A 325 7.77 5.65 37.32
C TYR A 325 8.05 5.72 38.83
N ASP A 326 7.04 5.79 39.68
CA ASP A 326 7.20 5.71 41.14
C ASP A 326 7.89 4.38 41.52
N LYS A 327 7.50 3.26 40.89
CA LYS A 327 8.16 1.95 41.11
C LYS A 327 9.62 1.93 40.67
N ILE A 328 9.99 2.66 39.61
CA ILE A 328 11.39 2.78 39.18
C ILE A 328 12.18 3.55 40.24
N ILE A 329 11.63 4.63 40.79
CA ILE A 329 12.29 5.41 41.85
C ILE A 329 12.44 4.60 43.14
N GLU A 330 11.38 3.87 43.54
CA GLU A 330 11.40 2.99 44.71
C GLU A 330 12.45 1.88 44.58
N ASN A 331 12.62 1.32 43.38
CA ASN A 331 13.57 0.24 43.09
C ASN A 331 14.81 0.71 42.33
N GLN A 332 15.20 1.98 42.50
CA GLN A 332 16.27 2.62 41.71
C GLN A 332 17.61 1.86 41.71
N ILE A 333 17.88 1.04 42.73
CA ILE A 333 19.11 0.25 42.83
C ILE A 333 19.19 -0.75 41.66
N ASP A 334 18.08 -1.37 41.29
CA ASP A 334 17.99 -2.37 40.24
C ASP A 334 18.23 -1.77 38.84
N TYR A 335 17.97 -0.47 38.69
CA TYR A 335 18.09 0.26 37.43
C TYR A 335 19.43 1.00 37.28
N LYS A 336 20.21 1.18 38.36
CA LYS A 336 21.45 1.98 38.33
C LYS A 336 22.53 1.42 37.41
N GLU A 337 22.63 0.11 37.28
CA GLU A 337 23.67 -0.55 36.48
C GLU A 337 23.21 -0.88 35.05
N CYS A 338 21.92 -1.23 34.87
CA CYS A 338 21.41 -1.63 33.56
C CYS A 338 20.81 -0.46 32.75
N CYS A 339 20.06 0.45 33.40
CA CYS A 339 19.22 1.45 32.72
C CYS A 339 19.09 2.76 33.53
N PRO A 340 20.20 3.48 33.84
CA PRO A 340 20.14 4.73 34.61
C PRO A 340 19.29 5.82 33.95
N GLU A 341 19.13 5.78 32.64
CA GLU A 341 18.26 6.67 31.86
C GLU A 341 16.79 6.61 32.31
N TYR A 342 16.30 5.44 32.75
CA TYR A 342 14.92 5.30 33.22
C TYR A 342 14.68 6.01 34.55
N ILE A 343 15.70 6.12 35.39
CA ILE A 343 15.64 6.89 36.63
C ILE A 343 15.49 8.38 36.32
N GLU A 344 16.24 8.88 35.33
CA GLU A 344 16.14 10.28 34.91
C GLU A 344 14.81 10.59 34.21
N GLN A 345 14.32 9.68 33.35
CA GLN A 345 12.98 9.78 32.76
C GLN A 345 11.89 9.81 33.84
N ALA A 346 11.98 8.94 34.84
CA ALA A 346 11.05 8.90 35.96
C ALA A 346 11.01 10.24 36.71
N LYS A 347 12.17 10.79 37.07
CA LYS A 347 12.25 12.11 37.74
C LYS A 347 11.64 13.22 36.89
N GLN A 348 11.95 13.26 35.60
CA GLN A 348 11.41 14.26 34.68
C GLN A 348 9.89 14.18 34.56
N TYR A 349 9.36 12.97 34.40
CA TYR A 349 7.93 12.76 34.27
C TYR A 349 7.17 13.10 35.56
N LEU A 350 7.68 12.66 36.72
CA LEU A 350 7.04 12.93 38.01
C LEU A 350 7.04 14.43 38.37
N ALA A 351 8.02 15.20 37.87
CA ALA A 351 8.07 16.66 38.01
C ALA A 351 7.15 17.41 37.02
N MET A 352 6.61 16.73 36.00
CA MET A 352 5.77 17.35 34.98
C MET A 352 4.42 17.79 35.54
N LYS A 353 3.99 19.01 35.17
CA LYS A 353 2.65 19.51 35.50
C LYS A 353 1.62 18.84 34.62
N LYS A 354 0.52 18.37 35.20
CA LYS A 354 -0.59 17.76 34.46
C LYS A 354 -1.10 18.68 33.35
N GLU A 355 -1.15 19.99 33.59
CA GLU A 355 -1.69 20.99 32.67
C GLU A 355 -0.85 21.13 31.39
N SER A 356 0.45 20.83 31.42
CA SER A 356 1.32 20.95 30.25
C SER A 356 1.10 19.86 29.20
N VAL A 357 0.38 18.80 29.55
CA VAL A 357 0.05 17.71 28.63
C VAL A 357 -1.20 18.05 27.82
N ILE A 358 -1.05 18.17 26.50
CA ILE A 358 -2.08 18.61 25.57
C ILE A 358 -2.32 17.66 24.40
N SER A 359 -1.58 16.54 24.30
CA SER A 359 -1.76 15.57 23.22
C SER A 359 -1.53 14.13 23.67
N PHE A 360 -2.08 13.19 22.89
CA PHE A 360 -1.84 11.74 23.04
C PHE A 360 -0.37 11.37 22.87
N GLU A 361 0.33 12.00 21.93
CA GLU A 361 1.76 11.82 21.70
C GLU A 361 2.61 12.11 22.95
N GLN A 362 2.32 13.20 23.68
CA GLN A 362 3.01 13.54 24.92
C GLN A 362 2.75 12.54 26.06
N LEU A 363 1.65 11.80 25.97
CA LEU A 363 1.33 10.73 26.90
C LEU A 363 1.93 9.38 26.47
N HIS A 364 2.59 9.29 25.32
CA HIS A 364 2.95 8.01 24.71
C HIS A 364 1.74 7.05 24.66
N ALA A 365 0.56 7.61 24.43
CA ALA A 365 -0.70 6.90 24.43
C ALA A 365 -1.32 7.01 23.04
N TYR A 366 -1.87 5.93 22.52
CA TYR A 366 -2.50 5.92 21.20
C TYR A 366 -3.85 5.20 21.22
N PRO A 367 -4.86 5.74 20.54
CA PRO A 367 -6.12 5.05 20.33
C PRO A 367 -5.93 3.77 19.54
N GLN A 368 -6.60 2.70 19.97
CA GLN A 368 -6.63 1.45 19.21
C GLN A 368 -8.03 0.84 19.27
N ILE A 369 -8.49 0.31 18.14
CA ILE A 369 -9.78 -0.38 18.05
C ILE A 369 -9.66 -1.73 18.77
N LYS A 370 -10.53 -1.96 19.76
CA LYS A 370 -10.70 -3.24 20.47
C LYS A 370 -11.67 -4.16 19.75
N GLY A 371 -12.57 -3.61 18.95
CA GLY A 371 -13.49 -4.36 18.11
C GLY A 371 -14.26 -3.48 17.14
N ARG A 372 -14.58 -4.02 15.97
CA ARG A 372 -15.44 -3.36 14.98
C ARG A 372 -16.53 -4.32 14.52
N THR A 373 -17.74 -3.82 14.37
CA THR A 373 -18.87 -4.57 13.82
C THR A 373 -19.55 -3.73 12.74
N ILE A 374 -19.72 -4.29 11.56
CA ILE A 374 -20.45 -3.68 10.45
C ILE A 374 -21.67 -4.54 10.15
N THR A 375 -22.84 -4.00 10.39
CA THR A 375 -24.12 -4.67 10.16
C THR A 375 -24.78 -4.08 8.93
N ILE A 376 -25.13 -4.91 7.96
CA ILE A 376 -25.69 -4.47 6.68
C ILE A 376 -27.02 -5.19 6.43
N SER A 377 -28.11 -4.43 6.36
CA SER A 377 -29.41 -4.90 5.90
C SER A 377 -29.64 -4.43 4.47
N TYR A 378 -30.01 -5.32 3.56
CA TYR A 378 -30.14 -5.00 2.14
C TYR A 378 -31.19 -5.87 1.43
N ARG A 379 -31.56 -5.46 0.23
CA ARG A 379 -32.38 -6.26 -0.70
C ARG A 379 -31.57 -6.64 -1.93
N LYS A 380 -31.66 -7.91 -2.31
CA LYS A 380 -31.07 -8.48 -3.53
C LYS A 380 -32.09 -9.41 -4.19
N LYS A 381 -32.39 -9.20 -5.47
CA LYS A 381 -33.45 -9.94 -6.21
C LYS A 381 -34.78 -10.00 -5.41
N GLN A 382 -35.21 -8.84 -4.87
CA GLN A 382 -36.40 -8.66 -4.03
C GLN A 382 -36.44 -9.40 -2.68
N LYS A 383 -35.40 -10.17 -2.32
CA LYS A 383 -35.29 -10.82 -1.00
C LYS A 383 -34.55 -9.90 -0.02
N SER A 384 -35.07 -9.75 1.19
CA SER A 384 -34.36 -9.12 2.30
C SER A 384 -33.25 -10.04 2.79
N ARG A 385 -32.07 -9.47 3.04
CA ARG A 385 -30.88 -10.17 3.51
C ARG A 385 -30.15 -9.32 4.54
N HIS A 386 -29.28 -9.98 5.29
CA HIS A 386 -28.49 -9.38 6.34
C HIS A 386 -27.08 -9.96 6.31
N ILE A 387 -26.07 -9.12 6.54
CA ILE A 387 -24.67 -9.54 6.72
C ILE A 387 -24.12 -8.81 7.94
N VAL A 388 -23.33 -9.52 8.73
CA VAL A 388 -22.48 -8.92 9.77
C VAL A 388 -21.02 -9.16 9.42
N ILE A 389 -20.20 -8.12 9.50
CA ILE A 389 -18.74 -8.20 9.43
C ILE A 389 -18.21 -7.87 10.81
N VAL A 390 -17.39 -8.73 11.40
CA VAL A 390 -16.82 -8.51 12.73
C VAL A 390 -15.31 -8.50 12.62
N GLU A 391 -14.67 -7.43 13.10
CA GLU A 391 -13.23 -7.33 13.30
C GLU A 391 -12.91 -7.58 14.77
N THR A 392 -12.13 -8.62 15.04
CA THR A 392 -11.75 -9.01 16.41
C THR A 392 -10.25 -8.89 16.60
N PHE A 393 -9.82 -8.23 17.67
CA PHE A 393 -8.40 -8.06 18.01
C PHE A 393 -8.02 -9.07 19.10
N LYS A 394 -6.85 -9.71 18.97
CA LYS A 394 -6.30 -10.60 20.00
C LYS A 394 -5.46 -9.85 21.01
#